data_AF-A0A2G8JTG0-F1
#
_entry.id   AF-A0A2G8JTG0-F1
#
_cell.length_a   1.000
_cell.length_b   1.000
_cell.length_c   1.000
_cell.angle_alpha   90.00
_cell.angle_beta   90.00
_cell.angle_gamma   90.00
#
_symmetry.space_group_name_H-M   'P 1'
#
loop_
_entity.id
_entity.type
_entity.pdbx_description
1 polymer ?
#
loop_
_entity_poly.entity_id
_entity_poly.type
_entity_poly.pdbx_seq_one_letter_code
_entity_poly.pdbx_strand_id
1 'polypeptide(L)'
;MDSPRRLMDSPRRLMDSPRRLSARLSASGKGLKGRLSSASKSQPGKDTIKRDLEKFLQQKVIHSNKFYRKREKIVTEIFSSERRYQEQLKVVVDLFMTPLRARGILPDQVFRTIFGDLTAIQSVNKELLAHMEETSIGTAFLQLAPYMRLYCTYANDFDRAMLTLQVGRYCT
;
A
#
# COMPACT_ATOMS: atom_id res chain seq x y z
N MET A 1 22.37 27.16 33.89
CA MET A 1 22.87 26.54 32.66
C MET A 1 22.11 25.25 32.42
N ASP A 2 21.03 25.14 31.68
CA ASP A 2 19.99 26.05 31.20
C ASP A 2 18.87 25.13 30.70
N SER A 3 17.65 25.65 30.72
CA SER A 3 16.37 25.01 30.41
C SER A 3 16.25 24.24 29.07
N PRO A 4 15.20 23.41 28.90
CA PRO A 4 15.09 22.36 27.89
C PRO A 4 14.45 22.83 26.58
N ARG A 5 14.79 22.17 25.45
CA ARG A 5 14.18 22.43 24.15
C ARG A 5 13.07 21.41 23.82
N ARG A 6 11.84 21.86 24.09
CA ARG A 6 10.63 21.87 23.24
C ARG A 6 10.24 20.58 22.48
N LEU A 7 9.19 19.96 23.00
CA LEU A 7 7.87 19.77 22.36
C LEU A 7 7.82 20.03 20.85
N MET A 8 7.65 18.95 20.08
CA MET A 8 6.89 18.95 18.83
C MET A 8 6.04 17.67 18.78
N ASP A 9 4.95 17.68 19.55
CA ASP A 9 3.75 16.94 19.17
C ASP A 9 3.26 17.51 17.83
N SER A 10 3.40 16.73 16.77
CA SER A 10 2.87 17.09 15.45
C SER A 10 1.50 16.44 15.24
N PRO A 11 0.52 17.18 14.67
CA PRO A 11 -0.89 16.90 14.94
C PRO A 11 -1.44 15.78 14.06
N ARG A 12 -2.30 14.95 14.65
CA ARG A 12 -3.28 14.14 13.91
C ARG A 12 -4.01 15.03 12.91
N ARG A 13 -3.67 14.95 11.62
CA ARG A 13 -4.50 15.50 10.55
C ARG A 13 -5.72 14.61 10.38
N LEU A 14 -6.70 14.82 11.26
CA LEU A 14 -8.09 14.63 10.92
C LEU A 14 -8.41 15.70 9.87
N MET A 15 -8.28 15.35 8.59
CA MET A 15 -8.81 16.20 7.52
C MET A 15 -10.21 15.71 7.24
N ASP A 16 -11.15 16.45 7.82
CA ASP A 16 -12.58 16.33 7.67
C ASP A 16 -13.02 16.26 6.21
N SER A 17 -14.00 15.39 5.99
CA SER A 17 -14.72 15.26 4.72
C SER A 17 -15.53 16.53 4.42
N PRO A 18 -15.53 17.08 3.19
CA PRO A 18 -16.46 18.14 2.83
C PRO A 18 -17.82 17.51 2.55
N ARG A 19 -18.63 17.33 3.60
CA ARG A 19 -20.07 17.07 3.47
C ARG A 19 -20.85 18.21 4.11
N ARG A 20 -21.81 18.73 3.33
CA ARG A 20 -22.95 19.60 3.67
C ARG A 20 -22.70 21.11 3.59
N LEU A 21 -22.94 21.66 2.41
CA LEU A 21 -23.51 23.00 2.23
C LEU A 21 -24.40 23.00 0.98
N SER A 22 -25.53 22.29 1.06
CA SER A 22 -26.60 22.40 0.06
C SER A 22 -27.97 22.18 0.74
N ALA A 23 -28.37 23.12 1.60
CA ALA A 23 -29.73 23.23 2.06
C ALA A 23 -29.99 24.61 2.65
N ARG A 24 -30.47 25.54 1.82
CA ARG A 24 -31.51 26.54 2.16
C ARG A 24 -31.76 27.43 0.95
N LEU A 25 -32.75 27.02 0.15
CA LEU A 25 -33.52 27.92 -0.68
C LEU A 25 -34.91 28.07 -0.08
N SER A 26 -35.44 29.29 -0.26
CA SER A 26 -36.81 29.75 -0.03
C SER A 26 -37.15 30.28 1.36
N ALA A 27 -37.18 31.61 1.49
CA ALA A 27 -38.45 32.31 1.70
C ALA A 27 -38.31 33.84 1.55
N SER A 28 -39.33 34.43 0.93
CA SER A 28 -39.78 35.81 1.09
C SER A 28 -39.09 36.91 0.28
N GLY A 29 -39.70 37.24 -0.86
CA GLY A 29 -39.47 38.50 -1.55
C GLY A 29 -40.18 39.68 -0.89
N LYS A 30 -39.74 40.89 -1.25
CA LYS A 30 -40.57 42.03 -1.68
C LYS A 30 -39.70 43.22 -2.09
N GLY A 31 -39.90 43.63 -3.35
CA GLY A 31 -39.93 45.01 -3.84
C GLY A 31 -38.77 45.96 -3.54
N LEU A 32 -38.06 46.37 -4.61
CA LEU A 32 -37.67 47.77 -4.80
C LEU A 32 -37.41 48.05 -6.28
N LYS A 33 -38.24 48.95 -6.84
CA LYS A 33 -38.05 49.59 -8.14
C LYS A 33 -36.80 50.46 -8.10
N GLY A 34 -35.93 50.31 -9.09
CA GLY A 34 -34.83 51.24 -9.36
C GLY A 34 -34.46 51.18 -10.83
N ARG A 35 -35.01 52.11 -11.63
CA ARG A 35 -34.48 52.46 -12.95
C ARG A 35 -33.06 52.98 -12.74
N LEU A 36 -32.07 52.36 -13.38
CA LEU A 36 -30.85 53.02 -13.83
C LEU A 36 -30.27 52.19 -14.99
N SER A 37 -30.52 52.70 -16.19
CA SER A 37 -29.84 52.33 -17.41
C SER A 37 -28.40 52.82 -17.36
N SER A 38 -27.45 51.91 -17.23
CA SER A 38 -26.08 52.12 -17.69
C SER A 38 -25.57 50.81 -18.26
N ALA A 39 -25.50 50.77 -19.60
CA ALA A 39 -24.94 49.70 -20.38
C ALA A 39 -23.51 49.37 -19.90
N SER A 40 -23.40 48.34 -19.08
CA SER A 40 -22.14 47.66 -18.84
C SER A 40 -22.01 46.63 -19.95
N LYS A 41 -21.11 46.86 -20.90
CA LYS A 41 -20.68 45.86 -21.88
C LYS A 41 -20.25 44.61 -21.11
N SER A 42 -21.16 43.64 -20.95
CA SER A 42 -20.84 42.30 -20.48
C SER A 42 -19.97 41.68 -21.56
N GLN A 43 -18.64 41.72 -21.39
CA GLN A 43 -17.72 41.03 -22.30
C GLN A 43 -18.08 39.53 -22.24
N PRO A 44 -18.70 38.97 -23.29
CA PRO A 44 -19.21 37.59 -23.26
C PRO A 44 -18.10 36.55 -23.16
N GLY A 45 -16.83 36.95 -23.30
CA GLY A 45 -15.65 36.08 -23.21
C GLY A 45 -15.14 35.82 -21.79
N LYS A 46 -15.43 36.64 -20.78
CA LYS A 46 -14.91 36.43 -19.40
C LYS A 46 -15.67 35.34 -18.64
N ASP A 47 -16.96 35.20 -18.89
CA ASP A 47 -17.84 34.24 -18.20
C ASP A 47 -17.74 32.83 -18.79
N THR A 48 -17.37 32.69 -20.06
CA THR A 48 -17.02 31.41 -20.69
C THR A 48 -15.69 30.89 -20.17
N ILE A 49 -14.66 31.75 -20.11
CA ILE A 49 -13.33 31.36 -19.56
C ILE A 49 -13.44 30.90 -18.11
N LYS A 50 -14.25 31.59 -17.27
CA LYS A 50 -14.50 31.15 -15.89
C LYS A 50 -15.16 29.77 -15.81
N ARG A 51 -16.20 29.52 -16.62
CA ARG A 51 -16.90 28.22 -16.65
C ARG A 51 -16.00 27.09 -17.15
N ASP A 52 -15.18 27.34 -18.16
CA ASP A 52 -14.26 26.34 -18.69
C ASP A 52 -13.13 26.04 -17.69
N LEU A 53 -12.63 27.06 -16.98
CA LEU A 53 -11.67 26.88 -15.90
C LEU A 53 -12.26 26.06 -14.74
N GLU A 54 -13.49 26.33 -14.32
CA GLU A 54 -14.18 25.53 -13.30
C GLU A 54 -14.35 24.06 -13.73
N LYS A 55 -14.73 23.81 -14.98
CA LYS A 55 -14.81 22.45 -15.53
C LYS A 55 -13.44 21.76 -15.54
N PHE A 56 -12.38 22.46 -15.94
CA PHE A 56 -11.02 21.93 -15.90
C PHE A 56 -10.58 21.58 -14.48
N LEU A 57 -10.86 22.44 -13.51
CA LEU A 57 -10.55 22.22 -12.10
C LEU A 57 -11.34 21.03 -11.54
N GLN A 58 -12.64 20.93 -11.83
CA GLN A 58 -13.47 19.78 -11.45
C GLN A 58 -12.94 18.49 -12.06
N GLN A 59 -12.60 18.49 -13.35
CA GLN A 59 -12.02 17.34 -14.03
C GLN A 59 -10.70 16.90 -13.38
N LYS A 60 -9.83 17.88 -13.06
CA LYS A 60 -8.54 17.61 -12.39
C LYS A 60 -8.74 17.05 -10.98
N VAL A 61 -9.70 17.57 -10.22
CA VAL A 61 -10.06 17.07 -8.89
C VAL A 61 -10.62 15.64 -8.96
N ILE A 62 -11.55 15.36 -9.88
CA ILE A 62 -12.12 14.02 -10.06
C ILE A 62 -11.02 13.02 -10.46
N HIS A 63 -10.13 13.40 -11.39
CA HIS A 63 -9.04 12.55 -11.82
C HIS A 63 -8.04 12.28 -10.70
N SER A 64 -7.65 13.32 -9.96
CA SER A 64 -6.78 13.21 -8.79
C SER A 64 -7.37 12.30 -7.70
N ASN A 65 -8.67 12.45 -7.41
CA ASN A 65 -9.36 11.63 -6.43
C ASN A 65 -9.45 10.15 -6.87
N LYS A 66 -9.77 9.90 -8.15
CA LYS A 66 -9.74 8.54 -8.73
C LYS A 66 -8.35 7.91 -8.64
N PHE A 67 -7.30 8.67 -8.95
CA PHE A 67 -5.91 8.19 -8.84
C PHE A 67 -5.53 7.87 -7.40
N TYR A 68 -5.88 8.75 -6.46
CA TYR A 68 -5.62 8.53 -5.03
C TYR A 68 -6.28 7.25 -4.51
N ARG A 69 -7.57 7.05 -4.83
CA ARG A 69 -8.30 5.84 -4.42
C ARG A 69 -7.74 4.56 -5.04
N LYS A 70 -7.25 4.62 -6.29
CA LYS A 70 -6.57 3.48 -6.91
C LYS A 70 -5.26 3.16 -6.19
N ARG A 71 -4.45 4.18 -5.91
CA ARG A 71 -3.19 4.02 -5.18
C ARG A 71 -3.42 3.43 -3.79
N GLU A 72 -4.41 3.93 -3.05
CA GLU A 72 -4.78 3.41 -1.73
C GLU A 72 -5.16 1.92 -1.80
N LYS A 73 -6.01 1.54 -2.76
CA LYS A 73 -6.37 0.12 -2.97
C LYS A 73 -5.16 -0.77 -3.24
N ILE A 74 -4.26 -0.34 -4.12
CA ILE A 74 -3.04 -1.08 -4.46
C ILE A 74 -2.15 -1.23 -3.23
N VAL A 75 -1.98 -0.16 -2.45
CA VAL A 75 -1.21 -0.19 -1.19
C VAL A 75 -1.82 -1.22 -0.24
N THR A 76 -3.13 -1.16 0.01
CA THR A 76 -3.82 -2.12 0.89
C THR A 76 -3.69 -3.56 0.38
N GLU A 77 -3.81 -3.76 -0.92
CA GLU A 77 -3.66 -5.08 -1.55
C GLU A 77 -2.27 -5.65 -1.31
N ILE A 78 -1.21 -4.86 -1.55
CA ILE A 78 0.19 -5.25 -1.32
C ILE A 78 0.39 -5.66 0.15
N PHE A 79 -0.11 -4.89 1.11
CA PHE A 79 0.01 -5.26 2.53
C PHE A 79 -0.75 -6.55 2.86
N SER A 80 -1.95 -6.72 2.28
CA SER A 80 -2.78 -7.90 2.54
C SER A 80 -2.16 -9.18 1.97
N SER A 81 -1.60 -9.10 0.76
CA SER A 81 -0.92 -10.24 0.12
C SER A 81 0.38 -10.56 0.83
N GLU A 82 1.15 -9.57 1.27
CA GLU A 82 2.40 -9.78 2.01
C GLU A 82 2.18 -10.45 3.37
N ARG A 83 1.17 -10.00 4.15
CA ARG A 83 0.81 -10.68 5.40
C ARG A 83 0.44 -12.14 5.17
N ARG A 84 -0.37 -12.40 4.15
CA ARG A 84 -0.78 -13.75 3.79
C ARG A 84 0.40 -14.62 3.37
N TYR A 85 1.37 -14.05 2.66
CA TYR A 85 2.60 -14.75 2.29
C TYR A 85 3.44 -15.13 3.53
N GLN A 86 3.59 -14.22 4.51
CA GLN A 86 4.26 -14.55 5.77
C GLN A 86 3.56 -15.63 6.58
N GLU A 87 2.22 -15.61 6.63
CA GLU A 87 1.44 -16.67 7.27
C GLU A 87 1.70 -18.02 6.60
N GLN A 88 1.74 -18.07 5.27
CA GLN A 88 2.05 -19.29 4.53
C GLN A 88 3.46 -19.80 4.82
N LEU A 89 4.45 -18.91 4.81
CA LEU A 89 5.83 -19.25 5.20
C LEU A 89 5.89 -19.82 6.62
N LYS A 90 5.15 -19.22 7.56
CA LYS A 90 5.07 -19.71 8.94
C LYS A 90 4.46 -21.11 9.01
N VAL A 91 3.37 -21.36 8.28
CA VAL A 91 2.75 -22.69 8.22
C VAL A 91 3.75 -23.75 7.71
N VAL A 92 4.55 -23.42 6.70
CA VAL A 92 5.59 -24.34 6.19
C VAL A 92 6.64 -24.64 7.26
N VAL A 93 7.12 -23.62 7.97
CA VAL A 93 8.14 -23.79 9.02
C VAL A 93 7.59 -24.58 10.22
N ASP A 94 6.40 -24.24 10.70
CA ASP A 94 5.84 -24.78 11.94
C ASP A 94 5.29 -26.20 11.74
N LEU A 95 4.63 -26.47 10.60
CA LEU A 95 3.98 -27.76 10.36
C LEU A 95 4.82 -28.77 9.60
N PHE A 96 5.85 -28.32 8.87
CA PHE A 96 6.71 -29.23 8.10
C PHE A 96 8.15 -29.20 8.61
N MET A 97 8.84 -28.06 8.56
CA MET A 97 10.27 -28.01 8.89
C MET A 97 10.56 -28.44 10.33
N THR A 98 9.84 -27.87 11.29
CA THR A 98 10.03 -28.15 12.73
C THR A 98 9.77 -29.62 13.08
N PRO A 99 8.61 -30.22 12.76
CA PRO A 99 8.34 -31.61 13.10
C PRO A 99 9.21 -32.60 12.32
N LEU A 100 9.56 -32.33 11.05
CA LEU A 100 10.44 -33.21 10.28
C LEU A 100 11.86 -33.24 10.87
N ARG A 101 12.37 -32.08 11.31
CA ARG A 101 13.66 -32.00 12.00
C ARG A 101 13.62 -32.67 13.37
N ALA A 102 12.58 -32.40 14.16
CA ALA A 102 12.44 -32.98 15.51
C ALA A 102 12.32 -34.51 15.49
N ARG A 103 11.66 -35.07 14.47
CA ARG A 103 11.52 -36.52 14.30
C ARG A 103 12.70 -37.18 13.59
N GLY A 104 13.65 -36.41 13.06
CA GLY A 104 14.83 -36.93 12.36
C GLY A 104 14.50 -37.83 11.16
N ILE A 105 13.35 -37.61 10.50
CA ILE A 105 12.86 -38.49 9.42
C ILE A 105 13.73 -38.37 8.16
N LEU A 106 14.31 -37.19 7.94
CA LEU A 106 15.10 -36.88 6.75
C LEU A 106 16.56 -36.59 7.15
N PRO A 107 17.55 -37.09 6.40
CA PRO A 107 18.94 -36.66 6.54
C PRO A 107 19.06 -35.14 6.32
N ASP A 108 19.96 -34.49 7.05
CA ASP A 108 20.15 -33.03 6.98
C ASP A 108 20.44 -32.52 5.57
N GLN A 109 21.16 -33.31 4.76
CA GLN A 109 21.44 -32.99 3.36
C GLN A 109 20.16 -32.91 2.53
N VAL A 110 19.29 -33.92 2.64
CA VAL A 110 17.99 -33.99 1.95
C VAL A 110 17.07 -32.88 2.44
N PHE A 111 17.05 -32.63 3.76
CA PHE A 111 16.29 -31.55 4.36
C PHE A 111 16.69 -30.17 3.78
N ARG A 112 17.99 -29.90 3.67
CA ARG A 112 18.52 -28.67 3.07
C ARG A 112 18.21 -28.56 1.58
N THR A 113 18.25 -29.66 0.84
CA THR A 113 17.87 -29.66 -0.58
C THR A 113 16.40 -29.33 -0.78
N ILE A 114 15.51 -29.82 0.09
CA ILE A 114 14.06 -29.60 -0.04
C ILE A 114 13.66 -28.20 0.42
N PHE A 115 14.09 -27.79 1.62
CA PHE A 115 13.64 -26.55 2.24
C PHE A 115 14.59 -25.36 1.99
N GLY A 116 15.80 -25.59 1.50
CA GLY A 116 16.79 -24.54 1.28
C GLY A 116 17.02 -23.69 2.53
N ASP A 117 17.26 -22.39 2.31
CA ASP A 117 17.32 -21.39 3.38
C ASP A 117 16.00 -20.59 3.49
N LEU A 118 14.88 -21.32 3.61
CA LEU A 118 13.56 -20.72 3.78
C LEU A 118 13.45 -19.86 5.05
N THR A 119 14.25 -20.18 6.07
CA THR A 119 14.34 -19.41 7.31
C THR A 119 14.90 -18.00 7.07
N ALA A 120 15.95 -17.86 6.24
CA ALA A 120 16.45 -16.56 5.86
C ALA A 120 15.41 -15.78 5.05
N ILE A 121 14.71 -16.44 4.12
CA ILE A 121 13.63 -15.81 3.34
C ILE A 121 12.54 -15.28 4.27
N GLN A 122 12.11 -16.08 5.25
CA GLN A 122 11.11 -15.64 6.21
C GLN A 122 11.60 -14.43 7.04
N SER A 123 12.87 -14.41 7.46
CA SER A 123 13.45 -13.29 8.19
C SER A 123 13.45 -12.01 7.37
N VAL A 124 13.87 -12.10 6.11
CA VAL A 124 13.92 -10.97 5.18
C VAL A 124 12.52 -10.41 4.92
N ASN A 125 11.50 -11.26 4.72
CA ASN A 125 10.11 -10.80 4.52
C ASN A 125 9.52 -10.18 5.79
N LYS A 126 9.84 -10.71 6.98
CA LYS A 126 9.43 -10.10 8.25
C LYS A 126 9.96 -8.68 8.38
N GLU A 127 11.23 -8.49 8.04
CA GLU A 127 11.86 -7.18 8.05
C GLU A 127 11.24 -6.23 6.99
N LEU A 128 10.95 -6.74 5.78
CA LEU A 128 10.25 -5.98 4.74
C LEU A 128 8.91 -5.43 5.25
N LEU A 129 8.08 -6.28 5.86
CA LEU A 129 6.76 -5.87 6.34
C LEU A 129 6.86 -4.81 7.45
N ALA A 130 7.82 -4.96 8.36
CA ALA A 130 8.09 -3.96 9.40
C ALA A 130 8.47 -2.60 8.78
N HIS A 131 9.41 -2.59 7.82
CA HIS A 131 9.82 -1.35 7.14
C HIS A 131 8.69 -0.74 6.30
N MET A 132 7.81 -1.56 5.72
CA MET A 132 6.62 -1.08 5.01
C MET A 132 5.61 -0.43 5.95
N GLU A 133 5.42 -0.95 7.17
CA GLU A 133 4.53 -0.37 8.18
C GLU A 133 5.06 0.95 8.75
N GLU A 134 6.38 1.08 8.92
CA GLU A 134 7.02 2.29 9.46
C GLU A 134 7.22 3.40 8.43
N THR A 135 7.51 3.04 7.18
CA THR A 135 7.91 3.99 6.13
C THR A 135 6.98 3.94 4.91
N SER A 136 7.54 4.12 3.71
CA SER A 136 6.83 3.97 2.44
C SER A 136 7.19 2.64 1.79
N ILE A 137 6.26 2.07 1.01
CA ILE A 137 6.53 0.84 0.25
C ILE A 137 7.83 0.95 -0.58
N GLY A 138 8.02 2.08 -1.28
CA GLY A 138 9.19 2.26 -2.14
C GLY A 138 10.52 2.24 -1.38
N THR A 139 10.58 2.85 -0.20
CA THR A 139 11.79 2.86 0.64
C THR A 139 12.08 1.49 1.22
N ALA A 140 11.05 0.76 1.65
CA ALA A 140 11.20 -0.60 2.15
C ALA A 140 11.74 -1.56 1.07
N PHE A 141 11.24 -1.46 -0.17
CA PHE A 141 11.74 -2.27 -1.29
C PHE A 141 13.18 -1.93 -1.69
N LEU A 142 13.60 -0.66 -1.58
CA LEU A 142 14.99 -0.27 -1.81
C LEU A 142 15.95 -0.91 -0.79
N GLN A 143 15.53 -1.00 0.48
CA GLN A 143 16.28 -1.70 1.51
C GLN A 143 16.28 -3.22 1.32
N LEU A 144 15.19 -3.78 0.77
CA LEU A 144 15.09 -5.20 0.46
C LEU A 144 15.92 -5.62 -0.76
N ALA A 145 16.11 -4.73 -1.74
CA ALA A 145 16.72 -5.05 -3.03
C ALA A 145 18.05 -5.84 -2.97
N PRO A 146 19.01 -5.52 -2.07
CA PRO A 146 20.25 -6.30 -1.94
C PRO A 146 20.02 -7.76 -1.54
N TYR A 147 18.96 -8.05 -0.80
CA TYR A 147 18.61 -9.39 -0.31
C TYR A 147 17.81 -10.21 -1.34
N MET A 148 17.36 -9.61 -2.44
CA MET A 148 16.58 -10.32 -3.47
C MET A 148 17.33 -11.50 -4.10
N ARG A 149 18.67 -11.46 -4.09
CA ARG A 149 19.52 -12.57 -4.56
C ARG A 149 19.25 -13.88 -3.81
N LEU A 150 18.79 -13.82 -2.56
CA LEU A 150 18.40 -15.00 -1.78
C LEU A 150 17.29 -15.80 -2.47
N TYR A 151 16.31 -15.11 -3.06
CA TYR A 151 15.22 -15.74 -3.80
C TYR A 151 15.70 -16.38 -5.09
N CYS A 152 16.69 -15.79 -5.77
CA CYS A 152 17.28 -16.39 -6.96
C CYS A 152 17.91 -17.75 -6.61
N THR A 153 18.71 -17.81 -5.53
CA THR A 153 19.32 -19.06 -5.07
C THR A 153 18.25 -20.10 -4.73
N TYR A 154 17.21 -19.71 -3.98
CA TYR A 154 16.13 -20.62 -3.61
C TYR A 154 15.35 -21.16 -4.82
N ALA A 155 15.01 -20.29 -5.78
CA ALA A 155 14.28 -20.68 -6.98
C ALA A 155 15.10 -21.59 -7.90
N ASN A 156 16.42 -21.38 -7.98
CA ASN A 156 17.30 -22.21 -8.82
C ASN A 156 17.37 -23.67 -8.34
N ASP A 157 17.27 -23.90 -7.04
CA ASP A 157 17.30 -25.25 -6.47
C ASP A 157 15.93 -25.94 -6.43
N PHE A 158 14.87 -25.28 -6.92
CA PHE A 158 13.49 -25.80 -6.87
C PHE A 158 13.32 -27.14 -7.60
N ASP A 159 13.89 -27.29 -8.79
CA ASP A 159 13.77 -28.54 -9.55
C ASP A 159 14.42 -29.71 -8.80
N ARG A 160 15.55 -29.47 -8.14
CA ARG A 160 16.24 -30.48 -7.32
C ARG A 160 15.44 -30.84 -6.07
N ALA A 161 14.84 -29.85 -5.42
CA ALA A 161 13.93 -30.06 -4.29
C ALA A 161 12.73 -30.93 -4.71
N MET A 162 12.14 -30.63 -5.87
CA MET A 162 10.99 -31.36 -6.40
C MET A 162 11.33 -32.81 -6.73
N LEU A 163 12.46 -33.06 -7.41
CA LEU A 163 12.91 -34.42 -7.72
C LEU A 163 13.17 -35.22 -6.44
N THR A 164 13.81 -34.61 -5.46
CA THR A 164 14.12 -35.24 -4.17
C THR A 164 12.85 -35.63 -3.41
N LEU A 165 11.84 -34.75 -3.42
CA LEU A 165 10.52 -35.05 -2.86
C LEU A 165 9.81 -36.20 -3.57
N GLN A 166 9.92 -36.28 -4.90
CA GLN A 166 9.30 -37.35 -5.69
C GLN A 166 9.95 -38.70 -5.42
N VAL A 167 11.29 -38.78 -5.40
CA VAL A 167 12.02 -40.01 -5.11
C VAL A 167 11.65 -40.57 -3.73
N GLY A 168 11.47 -39.70 -2.74
CA GLY A 168 10.98 -40.10 -1.41
C GLY A 168 9.60 -40.76 -1.40
N ARG A 169 8.78 -40.60 -2.45
CA ARG A 169 7.45 -41.26 -2.57
C ARG A 169 7.51 -42.64 -3.22
N TYR A 170 8.59 -42.97 -3.92
CA TYR A 170 8.74 -44.23 -4.67
C TYR A 170 9.61 -45.27 -3.95
N CYS A 171 10.22 -44.91 -2.80
CA CYS A 171 11.13 -45.79 -2.05
C CYS A 171 10.59 -46.25 -0.69
N THR A 172 9.26 -46.19 -0.47
CA THR A 172 8.59 -46.82 0.67
C THR A 172 7.90 -48.11 0.28
#